data_AF-A0A953YPB7-F1
#
_entry.id   AF-A0A953YPB7-F1
#
_cell.length_a   1.000
_cell.length_b   1.000
_cell.length_c   1.000
_cell.angle_alpha   90.00
_cell.angle_beta   90.00
_cell.angle_gamma   90.00
#
_symmetry.space_group_name_H-M   'P 1'
#
loop_
_entity.id
_entity.type
_entity.pdbx_description
1 polymer ?
#
loop_
_entity_poly.entity_id
_entity_poly.type
_entity_poly.pdbx_seq_one_letter_code
_entity_poly.pdbx_strand_id
1 'polypeptide(L)'
;MPCNRPTRLASRRSHPAGSTPLPPGLCANLEARFAAPLGSVRLHRGDKAAAVAGALGADAVAVGRHILLSADLAAQADPGDRAVRLLAHEICHTLQGRQPGPPHLEPPGSPAELEAERVARRVARGLAAGPLRQRHAGIACNTWTADRIIYELSYAANDWAVTADEEIEILGLVRRDANFDKTVNDLDSEDMLDALVSRVDGSENRIKLIQMSGAKLTTRAAFDKMLKQIKLMMLREGEMFMGFNYAQNFTFSFEIHQSMRALGGLGTSTPVDPKRYKRLVGAADEPFSGVGATGVNAQSLGIGVIDKYKLARGEEKYPENYAKYSNPLTGPTGLSDYLKGLSPRQRRDQAVVLMKQPVVTNLPHSYLNGLPTRADIAKLAGKKHNLEPALIAGFILAEQRDQSKNEDAAELLGALSIMEGNTSIGLGQVLVSTARKSELFRDLLWPATWGALSHK
;
A
#
# COMPACT_ATOMS: atom_id res chain seq x y z
N MET A 1 -69.51 14.12 -2.01
CA MET A 1 -69.11 15.35 -1.28
C MET A 1 -67.85 15.05 -0.49
N PRO A 2 -66.83 15.93 -0.53
CA PRO A 2 -65.42 15.52 -0.63
C PRO A 2 -64.55 16.03 0.52
N CYS A 3 -63.41 15.37 0.79
CA CYS A 3 -62.31 15.87 1.62
C CYS A 3 -61.12 14.91 1.43
N ASN A 4 -59.86 15.28 1.17
CA ASN A 4 -59.17 16.56 1.10
C ASN A 4 -57.87 16.33 0.30
N ARG A 5 -57.46 17.26 -0.57
CA ARG A 5 -56.11 17.26 -1.19
C ARG A 5 -55.13 18.01 -0.28
N PRO A 6 -53.88 17.54 -0.17
CA PRO A 6 -52.76 18.45 -0.11
C PRO A 6 -51.93 18.31 -1.39
N THR A 7 -51.84 19.44 -2.08
CA THR A 7 -50.81 19.86 -3.02
C THR A 7 -49.44 19.28 -2.66
N ARG A 8 -48.95 18.28 -3.41
CA ARG A 8 -47.50 18.05 -3.49
C ARG A 8 -46.94 18.97 -4.55
N LEU A 9 -46.25 20.01 -4.09
CA LEU A 9 -45.28 20.77 -4.86
C LEU A 9 -44.54 19.82 -5.79
N ALA A 10 -44.61 20.11 -7.09
CA ALA A 10 -43.68 19.58 -8.06
C ALA A 10 -42.27 19.91 -7.57
N SER A 11 -41.57 18.96 -6.97
CA SER A 11 -40.12 19.02 -6.96
C SER A 11 -39.69 18.69 -8.38
N ARG A 12 -39.67 19.73 -9.23
CA ARG A 12 -38.67 19.81 -10.30
C ARG A 12 -37.33 19.66 -9.60
N ARG A 13 -36.88 18.41 -9.40
CA ARG A 13 -35.46 18.12 -9.31
C ARG A 13 -34.91 18.70 -10.61
N SER A 14 -34.25 19.85 -10.48
CA SER A 14 -33.47 20.46 -11.54
C SER A 14 -32.53 19.38 -12.06
N HIS A 15 -32.92 18.79 -13.19
CA HIS A 15 -32.03 17.95 -13.96
C HIS A 15 -30.87 18.86 -14.37
N PRO A 16 -29.62 18.37 -14.45
CA PRO A 16 -28.55 19.13 -15.07
C PRO A 16 -29.07 19.64 -16.42
N ALA A 17 -28.97 20.95 -16.64
CA ALA A 17 -29.54 21.61 -17.81
C ALA A 17 -29.06 20.90 -19.08
N GLY A 18 -30.00 20.33 -19.87
CA GLY A 18 -29.69 19.68 -21.16
C GLY A 18 -29.97 18.17 -21.29
N SER A 19 -30.52 17.48 -20.27
CA SER A 19 -30.88 16.05 -20.38
C SER A 19 -32.36 15.77 -20.58
N THR A 20 -32.68 14.80 -21.45
CA THR A 20 -34.04 14.31 -21.73
C THR A 20 -34.12 12.80 -21.51
N PRO A 21 -35.26 12.23 -21.06
CA PRO A 21 -35.46 10.78 -21.07
C PRO A 21 -35.45 10.23 -22.51
N LEU A 22 -35.33 8.91 -22.65
CA LEU A 22 -35.57 8.25 -23.93
C LEU A 22 -36.98 8.58 -24.44
N PRO A 23 -37.16 8.81 -25.76
CA PRO A 23 -38.49 8.97 -26.35
C PRO A 23 -39.39 7.77 -26.00
N PRO A 24 -40.67 7.96 -25.63
CA PRO A 24 -41.51 6.88 -25.10
C PRO A 24 -41.62 5.66 -26.01
N GLY A 25 -41.80 5.87 -27.33
CA GLY A 25 -41.87 4.77 -28.30
C GLY A 25 -40.56 3.98 -28.43
N LEU A 26 -39.42 4.69 -28.37
CA LEU A 26 -38.09 4.07 -28.40
C LEU A 26 -37.78 3.31 -27.10
N CYS A 27 -38.14 3.89 -25.96
CA CYS A 27 -38.00 3.25 -24.65
C CYS A 27 -38.76 1.91 -24.62
N ALA A 28 -40.05 1.91 -24.97
CA ALA A 28 -40.87 0.69 -24.98
C ALA A 28 -40.33 -0.36 -25.97
N ASN A 29 -39.89 0.07 -27.15
CA ASN A 29 -39.32 -0.83 -28.16
C ASN A 29 -38.02 -1.51 -27.67
N LEU A 30 -37.14 -0.76 -27.02
CA LEU A 30 -35.87 -1.27 -26.53
C LEU A 30 -36.03 -2.10 -25.25
N GLU A 31 -36.92 -1.70 -24.32
CA GLU A 31 -37.25 -2.50 -23.13
C GLU A 31 -37.75 -3.90 -23.51
N ALA A 32 -38.60 -4.02 -24.54
CA ALA A 32 -39.10 -5.31 -25.02
C ALA A 32 -37.98 -6.22 -25.56
N ARG A 33 -36.92 -5.65 -26.15
CA ARG A 33 -35.82 -6.40 -26.80
C ARG A 33 -34.70 -6.75 -25.83
N PHE A 34 -34.47 -5.89 -24.84
CA PHE A 34 -33.46 -6.07 -23.79
C PHE A 34 -34.02 -6.78 -22.55
N ALA A 35 -35.35 -6.90 -22.42
CA ALA A 35 -36.02 -7.43 -21.23
C ALA A 35 -35.57 -6.74 -19.92
N ALA A 36 -35.28 -5.44 -19.99
CA ALA A 36 -34.78 -4.65 -18.86
C ALA A 36 -35.42 -3.24 -18.86
N PRO A 37 -35.77 -2.66 -17.69
CA PRO A 37 -36.48 -1.38 -17.63
C PRO A 37 -35.52 -0.22 -17.94
N LEU A 38 -35.78 0.66 -18.90
CA LEU A 38 -34.87 1.74 -19.36
C LEU A 38 -35.29 3.16 -18.91
N GLY A 39 -36.38 3.29 -18.13
CA GLY A 39 -36.90 4.61 -17.69
C GLY A 39 -35.94 5.50 -16.88
N SER A 40 -34.83 4.96 -16.37
CA SER A 40 -33.77 5.73 -15.69
C SER A 40 -32.68 6.26 -16.62
N VAL A 41 -32.64 5.85 -17.89
CA VAL A 41 -31.67 6.31 -18.88
C VAL A 41 -31.97 7.75 -19.29
N ARG A 42 -30.92 8.55 -19.49
CA ARG A 42 -31.00 9.97 -19.89
C ARG A 42 -30.12 10.23 -21.09
N LEU A 43 -30.68 10.89 -22.11
CA LEU A 43 -29.95 11.42 -23.25
C LEU A 43 -29.53 12.86 -22.96
N HIS A 44 -28.28 13.20 -23.20
CA HIS A 44 -27.78 14.58 -23.15
C HIS A 44 -27.59 15.10 -24.56
N ARG A 45 -28.17 16.26 -24.84
CA ARG A 45 -28.08 16.96 -26.13
C ARG A 45 -27.52 18.37 -25.91
N GLY A 46 -26.68 18.84 -26.82
CA GLY A 46 -26.11 20.19 -26.80
C GLY A 46 -24.58 20.21 -26.71
N ASP A 47 -24.00 21.40 -26.80
CA ASP A 47 -22.58 21.63 -27.07
C ASP A 47 -21.62 20.91 -26.11
N LYS A 48 -21.98 20.79 -24.84
CA LYS A 48 -21.18 20.06 -23.84
C LYS A 48 -21.16 18.55 -24.08
N ALA A 49 -22.29 17.96 -24.45
CA ALA A 49 -22.37 16.54 -24.78
C ALA A 49 -21.65 16.24 -26.10
N ALA A 50 -21.81 17.13 -27.08
CA ALA A 50 -21.13 17.04 -28.36
C ALA A 50 -19.60 17.17 -28.23
N ALA A 51 -19.11 18.07 -27.37
CA ALA A 51 -17.68 18.23 -27.11
C ALA A 51 -17.04 16.98 -26.49
N VAL A 52 -17.74 16.32 -25.55
CA VAL A 52 -17.25 15.08 -24.93
C VAL A 52 -17.25 13.92 -25.91
N ALA A 53 -18.35 13.74 -26.67
CA ALA A 53 -18.43 12.71 -27.69
C ALA A 53 -17.36 12.92 -28.80
N GLY A 54 -17.16 14.17 -29.22
CA GLY A 54 -16.15 14.56 -30.20
C GLY A 54 -14.71 14.35 -29.72
N ALA A 55 -14.41 14.65 -28.45
CA ALA A 55 -13.09 14.40 -27.86
C ALA A 55 -12.72 12.90 -27.82
N LEU A 56 -13.74 12.03 -27.81
CA LEU A 56 -13.60 10.57 -27.85
C LEU A 56 -13.74 9.99 -29.25
N GLY A 57 -13.93 10.82 -30.28
CA GLY A 57 -14.13 10.38 -31.66
C GLY A 57 -15.38 9.53 -31.86
N ALA A 58 -16.41 9.69 -31.02
CA ALA A 58 -17.59 8.84 -31.00
C ALA A 58 -18.87 9.62 -31.34
N ASP A 59 -19.83 8.94 -31.98
CA ASP A 59 -21.16 9.49 -32.30
C ASP A 59 -22.08 9.54 -31.06
N ALA A 60 -21.86 8.64 -30.08
CA ALA A 60 -22.43 8.71 -28.75
C ALA A 60 -21.55 7.97 -27.74
N VAL A 61 -21.71 8.29 -26.45
CA VAL A 61 -20.97 7.65 -25.36
C VAL A 61 -21.88 7.42 -24.16
N ALA A 62 -21.90 6.19 -23.63
CA ALA A 62 -22.55 5.83 -22.38
C ALA A 62 -21.64 6.08 -21.16
N VAL A 63 -22.18 6.77 -20.15
CA VAL A 63 -21.55 7.05 -18.86
C VAL A 63 -22.58 6.73 -17.77
N GLY A 64 -22.50 5.52 -17.20
CA GLY A 64 -23.49 5.00 -16.26
C GLY A 64 -24.90 4.93 -16.86
N ARG A 65 -25.82 5.80 -16.42
CA ARG A 65 -27.21 5.90 -16.95
C ARG A 65 -27.39 7.03 -17.97
N HIS A 66 -26.31 7.70 -18.34
CA HIS A 66 -26.34 8.86 -19.21
C HIS A 66 -25.73 8.49 -20.57
N ILE A 67 -26.37 8.92 -21.65
CA ILE A 67 -25.86 8.77 -23.01
C ILE A 67 -25.66 10.18 -23.56
N LEU A 68 -24.42 10.52 -23.89
CA LEU A 68 -24.06 11.79 -24.50
C LEU A 68 -24.05 11.61 -26.02
N LEU A 69 -24.74 12.49 -26.75
CA LEU A 69 -24.81 12.43 -28.21
C LEU A 69 -23.89 13.47 -28.85
N SER A 70 -23.27 13.12 -29.97
CA SER A 70 -22.59 14.09 -30.85
C SER A 70 -23.60 15.12 -31.39
N ALA A 71 -23.09 16.27 -31.87
CA ALA A 71 -23.94 17.30 -32.47
C ALA A 71 -24.75 16.76 -33.67
N ASP A 72 -24.11 15.94 -34.49
CA ASP A 72 -24.69 15.34 -35.69
C ASP A 72 -25.81 14.34 -35.38
N LEU A 73 -25.65 13.56 -34.31
CA LEU A 73 -26.67 12.62 -33.85
C LEU A 73 -27.79 13.32 -33.08
N ALA A 74 -27.48 14.40 -32.35
CA ALA A 74 -28.47 15.18 -31.61
C ALA A 74 -29.42 15.97 -32.52
N ALA A 75 -28.99 16.35 -33.72
CA ALA A 75 -29.77 17.11 -34.70
C ALA A 75 -30.76 16.26 -35.53
N GLN A 76 -30.71 14.93 -35.44
CA GLN A 76 -31.57 14.05 -36.23
C GLN A 76 -32.96 13.91 -35.60
N ALA A 77 -34.00 14.28 -36.37
CA ALA A 77 -35.40 14.23 -35.94
C ALA A 77 -35.98 12.80 -35.90
N ASP A 78 -35.50 11.92 -36.79
CA ASP A 78 -35.87 10.50 -36.84
C ASP A 78 -34.61 9.63 -36.97
N PRO A 79 -34.19 8.97 -35.87
CA PRO A 79 -33.03 8.11 -35.89
C PRO A 79 -33.40 6.80 -36.62
N GLY A 80 -33.13 6.73 -37.92
CA GLY A 80 -33.26 5.47 -38.69
C GLY A 80 -32.39 4.33 -38.13
N ASP A 81 -32.36 3.19 -38.80
CA ASP A 81 -31.72 1.94 -38.31
C ASP A 81 -30.30 2.11 -37.77
N ARG A 82 -29.52 3.04 -38.33
CA ARG A 82 -28.15 3.36 -37.88
C ARG A 82 -28.13 3.90 -36.45
N ALA A 83 -29.02 4.82 -36.11
CA ALA A 83 -29.05 5.45 -34.81
C ALA A 83 -29.71 4.54 -33.76
N VAL A 84 -30.67 3.69 -34.15
CA VAL A 84 -31.19 2.63 -33.27
C VAL A 84 -30.10 1.61 -32.93
N ARG A 85 -29.28 1.20 -33.91
CA ARG A 85 -28.13 0.32 -33.67
C ARG A 85 -27.15 0.94 -32.68
N LEU A 86 -26.82 2.20 -32.88
CA LEU A 86 -25.86 2.91 -32.04
C LEU A 86 -26.40 3.11 -30.61
N LEU A 87 -27.66 3.50 -30.45
CA LEU A 87 -28.28 3.60 -29.13
C LEU A 87 -28.41 2.23 -28.46
N ALA A 88 -28.63 1.14 -29.21
CA ALA A 88 -28.64 -0.21 -28.66
C ALA A 88 -27.26 -0.64 -28.17
N HIS A 89 -26.19 -0.23 -28.85
CA HIS A 89 -24.79 -0.42 -28.42
C HIS A 89 -24.53 0.29 -27.10
N GLU A 90 -24.83 1.59 -27.03
CA GLU A 90 -24.65 2.38 -25.81
C GLU A 90 -25.56 1.92 -24.68
N ILE A 91 -26.79 1.45 -24.97
CA ILE A 91 -27.68 0.90 -23.96
C ILE A 91 -27.15 -0.42 -23.41
N CYS A 92 -26.53 -1.26 -24.25
CA CYS A 92 -25.81 -2.44 -23.77
C CYS A 92 -24.77 -2.04 -22.73
N HIS A 93 -23.98 -1.00 -23.00
CA HIS A 93 -23.03 -0.42 -22.04
C HIS A 93 -23.72 0.15 -20.80
N THR A 94 -24.88 0.81 -20.91
CA THR A 94 -25.62 1.26 -19.72
C THR A 94 -26.19 0.12 -18.87
N LEU A 95 -26.48 -1.03 -19.49
CA LEU A 95 -27.03 -2.21 -18.81
C LEU A 95 -25.92 -3.09 -18.22
N GLN A 96 -24.76 -3.14 -18.87
CA GLN A 96 -23.52 -3.68 -18.32
C GLN A 96 -23.03 -2.79 -17.16
N GLY A 97 -23.10 -1.47 -17.32
CA GLY A 97 -22.77 -0.43 -16.33
C GLY A 97 -23.89 -0.07 -15.35
N ARG A 98 -24.95 -0.88 -15.25
CA ARG A 98 -26.00 -0.74 -14.22
C ARG A 98 -25.59 -1.22 -12.84
N GLN A 99 -24.40 -1.79 -12.74
CA GLN A 99 -23.74 -2.17 -11.50
C GLN A 99 -22.95 -0.97 -10.93
N PRO A 100 -22.68 -0.93 -9.62
CA PRO A 100 -21.85 0.11 -9.02
C PRO A 100 -20.45 0.08 -9.66
N GLY A 101 -19.91 1.26 -10.00
CA GLY A 101 -18.58 1.38 -10.60
C GLY A 101 -18.42 2.68 -11.40
N PRO A 102 -17.20 3.26 -11.49
CA PRO A 102 -16.96 4.45 -12.28
C PRO A 102 -17.12 4.16 -13.78
N PRO A 103 -17.52 5.17 -14.57
CA PRO A 103 -17.69 5.02 -16.01
C PRO A 103 -16.34 4.71 -16.67
N HIS A 104 -16.22 3.51 -17.23
CA HIS A 104 -15.05 3.02 -17.96
C HIS A 104 -15.36 3.02 -19.46
N LEU A 105 -14.43 3.53 -20.29
CA LEU A 105 -14.50 3.40 -21.74
C LEU A 105 -13.94 2.04 -22.14
N GLU A 106 -14.81 1.16 -22.61
CA GLU A 106 -14.44 -0.20 -23.04
C GLU A 106 -13.49 -0.15 -24.27
N PRO A 107 -12.33 -0.84 -24.26
CA PRO A 107 -11.43 -0.88 -25.41
C PRO A 107 -12.08 -1.52 -26.64
N PRO A 108 -11.78 -1.03 -27.87
CA PRO A 108 -12.22 -1.67 -29.10
C PRO A 108 -11.82 -3.15 -29.15
N GLY A 109 -12.80 -4.04 -29.31
CA GLY A 109 -12.57 -5.50 -29.38
C GLY A 109 -12.57 -6.22 -28.02
N SER A 110 -12.87 -5.54 -26.91
CA SER A 110 -13.10 -6.19 -25.61
C SER A 110 -14.29 -7.17 -25.69
N PRO A 111 -14.40 -8.17 -24.79
CA PRO A 111 -15.57 -9.04 -24.74
C PRO A 111 -16.89 -8.29 -24.54
N ALA A 112 -16.88 -7.18 -23.79
CA ALA A 112 -18.06 -6.33 -23.59
C ALA A 112 -18.40 -5.54 -24.86
N GLU A 113 -17.39 -5.04 -25.58
CA GLU A 113 -17.55 -4.34 -26.85
C GLU A 113 -18.01 -5.27 -27.98
N LEU A 114 -17.48 -6.50 -28.04
CA LEU A 114 -17.93 -7.55 -28.96
C LEU A 114 -19.36 -8.01 -28.65
N GLU A 115 -19.73 -8.05 -27.36
CA GLU A 115 -21.10 -8.33 -26.94
C GLU A 115 -22.05 -7.18 -27.30
N ALA A 116 -21.67 -5.93 -27.02
CA ALA A 116 -22.43 -4.73 -27.34
C ALA A 116 -22.67 -4.64 -28.86
N GLU A 117 -21.63 -4.85 -29.66
CA GLU A 117 -21.72 -4.83 -31.12
C GLU A 117 -22.59 -5.99 -31.67
N ARG A 118 -22.50 -7.18 -31.07
CA ARG A 118 -23.38 -8.33 -31.40
C ARG A 118 -24.84 -8.02 -31.07
N VAL A 119 -25.11 -7.42 -29.92
CA VAL A 119 -26.44 -7.05 -29.44
C VAL A 119 -27.03 -5.94 -30.29
N ALA A 120 -26.26 -4.90 -30.58
CA ALA A 120 -26.64 -3.77 -31.43
C ALA A 120 -27.13 -4.24 -32.81
N ARG A 121 -26.39 -5.15 -33.45
CA ARG A 121 -26.79 -5.73 -34.76
C ARG A 121 -28.10 -6.52 -34.69
N ARG A 122 -28.37 -7.22 -33.59
CA ARG A 122 -29.61 -8.00 -33.40
C ARG A 122 -30.81 -7.08 -33.17
N VAL A 123 -30.65 -6.11 -32.27
CA VAL A 123 -31.68 -5.14 -31.91
C VAL A 123 -32.08 -4.30 -33.13
N ALA A 124 -31.12 -3.83 -33.92
CA ALA A 124 -31.39 -3.09 -35.16
C ALA A 124 -32.24 -3.89 -36.17
N ARG A 125 -32.17 -5.22 -36.15
CA ARG A 125 -32.90 -6.12 -37.06
C ARG A 125 -34.27 -6.58 -36.57
N GLY A 126 -34.82 -5.98 -35.51
CA GLY A 126 -36.09 -6.47 -34.97
C GLY A 126 -35.98 -7.59 -33.92
N LEU A 127 -34.77 -8.07 -33.62
CA LEU A 127 -34.57 -9.26 -32.78
C LEU A 127 -34.30 -8.91 -31.31
N ALA A 128 -34.52 -9.88 -30.42
CA ALA A 128 -34.17 -9.78 -29.00
C ALA A 128 -32.64 -9.76 -28.80
N ALA A 129 -32.17 -9.00 -27.80
CA ALA A 129 -30.76 -8.87 -27.45
C ALA A 129 -30.10 -10.22 -27.12
N GLY A 130 -30.85 -11.14 -26.51
CA GLY A 130 -30.35 -12.41 -25.97
C GLY A 130 -29.79 -12.24 -24.55
N PRO A 131 -29.23 -13.30 -23.94
CA PRO A 131 -28.62 -13.19 -22.61
C PRO A 131 -27.44 -12.21 -22.67
N LEU A 132 -27.43 -11.25 -21.75
CA LEU A 132 -26.33 -10.32 -21.51
C LEU A 132 -25.49 -10.85 -20.34
N ARG A 133 -24.17 -10.71 -20.40
CA ARG A 133 -23.31 -10.89 -19.22
C ARG A 133 -23.64 -9.80 -18.19
N GLN A 134 -24.43 -10.15 -17.16
CA GLN A 134 -24.60 -9.30 -15.99
C GLN A 134 -23.44 -9.54 -15.03
N ARG A 135 -22.64 -8.50 -14.72
CA ARG A 135 -21.84 -8.51 -13.47
C ARG A 135 -22.84 -8.69 -12.32
N HIS A 136 -22.64 -9.69 -11.47
CA HIS A 136 -23.60 -10.02 -10.41
C HIS A 136 -23.73 -8.85 -9.43
N ALA A 137 -24.96 -8.52 -9.03
CA ALA A 137 -25.25 -7.50 -8.03
C ALA A 137 -24.77 -7.95 -6.65
N GLY A 138 -23.78 -7.25 -6.09
CA GLY A 138 -23.27 -7.51 -4.74
C GLY A 138 -22.59 -6.29 -4.14
N ILE A 139 -23.36 -5.46 -3.42
CA ILE A 139 -22.91 -4.45 -2.45
C ILE A 139 -22.10 -3.29 -3.05
N ALA A 140 -22.77 -2.15 -3.25
CA ALA A 140 -22.11 -0.87 -3.52
C ALA A 140 -20.97 -0.64 -2.51
N CYS A 141 -19.78 -0.35 -3.03
CA CYS A 141 -18.67 0.25 -2.30
C CYS A 141 -19.18 1.34 -1.33
N ASN A 142 -19.24 1.07 -0.02
CA ASN A 142 -19.86 1.97 0.95
C ASN A 142 -18.89 3.06 1.48
N THR A 143 -17.70 3.16 0.90
CA THR A 143 -16.66 4.13 1.29
C THR A 143 -16.21 4.95 0.11
N TRP A 144 -16.18 6.27 0.30
CA TRP A 144 -15.63 7.21 -0.67
C TRP A 144 -14.18 6.88 -1.04
N THR A 145 -13.39 6.37 -0.08
CA THR A 145 -12.01 5.94 -0.32
C THR A 145 -11.95 4.81 -1.36
N ALA A 146 -12.80 3.78 -1.21
CA ALA A 146 -12.79 2.66 -2.14
C ALA A 146 -13.31 3.08 -3.53
N ASP A 147 -14.37 3.88 -3.62
CA ASP A 147 -14.84 4.47 -4.89
C ASP A 147 -13.71 5.23 -5.61
N ARG A 148 -12.94 6.03 -4.87
CA ARG A 148 -11.81 6.78 -5.41
C ARG A 148 -10.66 5.88 -5.84
N ILE A 149 -10.28 4.90 -5.03
CA ILE A 149 -9.25 3.93 -5.40
C ILE A 149 -9.65 3.18 -6.67
N ILE A 150 -10.91 2.76 -6.81
CA ILE A 150 -11.41 2.10 -8.03
C ILE A 150 -11.28 3.03 -9.24
N TYR A 151 -11.57 4.33 -9.07
CA TYR A 151 -11.39 5.32 -10.13
C TYR A 151 -9.91 5.48 -10.53
N GLU A 152 -8.99 5.65 -9.59
CA GLU A 152 -7.55 5.76 -9.88
C GLU A 152 -6.97 4.44 -10.45
N LEU A 153 -7.58 3.30 -10.13
CA LEU A 153 -7.23 2.01 -10.72
C LEU A 153 -7.94 1.77 -12.08
N SER A 154 -8.85 2.63 -12.53
CA SER A 154 -9.59 2.40 -13.77
C SER A 154 -8.81 2.87 -15.00
N TYR A 155 -8.88 2.14 -16.11
CA TYR A 155 -8.12 2.48 -17.32
C TYR A 155 -8.66 3.76 -17.99
N ALA A 156 -7.75 4.65 -18.41
CA ALA A 156 -8.00 5.61 -19.48
C ALA A 156 -7.65 4.97 -20.84
N ALA A 157 -8.30 5.38 -21.93
CA ALA A 157 -8.14 4.81 -23.28
C ALA A 157 -6.71 4.92 -23.85
N ASN A 158 -5.85 5.69 -23.20
CA ASN A 158 -4.45 5.99 -23.52
C ASN A 158 -3.49 5.58 -22.40
N ASP A 159 -3.96 4.92 -21.34
CA ASP A 159 -3.16 4.54 -20.18
C ASP A 159 -3.38 3.06 -19.81
N TRP A 160 -2.43 2.21 -20.21
CA TRP A 160 -2.47 0.77 -19.95
C TRP A 160 -1.88 0.40 -18.58
N ALA A 161 -1.31 1.37 -17.85
CA ALA A 161 -0.78 1.21 -16.51
C ALA A 161 -1.49 2.17 -15.55
N VAL A 162 -1.28 1.99 -14.25
CA VAL A 162 -1.57 3.04 -13.27
C VAL A 162 -0.33 3.91 -13.23
N THR A 163 -0.48 5.21 -13.43
CA THR A 163 0.66 6.14 -13.41
C THR A 163 1.22 6.29 -12.01
N ALA A 164 2.47 6.74 -11.90
CA ALA A 164 3.08 7.04 -10.61
C ALA A 164 2.29 8.09 -9.80
N ASP A 165 1.64 9.05 -10.47
CA ASP A 165 0.81 10.07 -9.83
C ASP A 165 -0.49 9.48 -9.26
N GLU A 166 -1.14 8.58 -10.00
CA GLU A 166 -2.33 7.85 -9.54
C GLU A 166 -1.97 6.91 -8.38
N GLU A 167 -0.83 6.21 -8.43
CA GLU A 167 -0.33 5.42 -7.30
C GLU A 167 -0.11 6.29 -6.04
N ILE A 168 0.46 7.49 -6.20
CA ILE A 168 0.65 8.44 -5.10
C ILE A 168 -0.70 8.88 -4.53
N GLU A 169 -1.71 9.13 -5.36
CA GLU A 169 -3.05 9.47 -4.88
C GLU A 169 -3.70 8.30 -4.14
N ILE A 170 -3.61 7.07 -4.66
CA ILE A 170 -4.07 5.84 -3.97
C ILE A 170 -3.41 5.70 -2.59
N LEU A 171 -2.09 5.87 -2.51
CA LEU A 171 -1.37 5.86 -1.23
C LEU A 171 -1.87 6.96 -0.29
N GLY A 172 -2.16 8.15 -0.82
CA GLY A 172 -2.76 9.26 -0.09
C GLY A 172 -4.14 8.92 0.48
N LEU A 173 -5.00 8.28 -0.32
CA LEU A 173 -6.34 7.83 0.06
C LEU A 173 -6.25 6.78 1.18
N VAL A 174 -5.45 5.72 0.98
CA VAL A 174 -5.21 4.70 2.01
C VAL A 174 -4.68 5.34 3.29
N ARG A 175 -3.73 6.27 3.20
CA ARG A 175 -3.14 6.93 4.37
C ARG A 175 -4.14 7.76 5.17
N ARG A 176 -5.09 8.43 4.51
CA ARG A 176 -6.10 9.28 5.15
C ARG A 176 -7.34 8.50 5.63
N ASP A 177 -7.51 7.26 5.18
CA ASP A 177 -8.69 6.45 5.52
C ASP A 177 -8.78 6.10 7.01
N ALA A 178 -9.87 6.50 7.67
CA ALA A 178 -10.11 6.20 9.07
C ALA A 178 -10.68 4.78 9.31
N ASN A 179 -11.22 4.13 8.28
CA ASN A 179 -11.84 2.80 8.38
C ASN A 179 -11.43 1.92 7.20
N PHE A 180 -10.13 1.64 7.14
CA PHE A 180 -9.55 0.87 6.05
C PHE A 180 -10.05 -0.58 5.98
N ASP A 181 -10.48 -1.18 7.09
CA ASP A 181 -11.13 -2.50 7.07
C ASP A 181 -12.40 -2.49 6.19
N LYS A 182 -13.22 -1.43 6.27
CA LYS A 182 -14.42 -1.29 5.45
C LYS A 182 -14.06 -1.09 3.98
N THR A 183 -13.09 -0.23 3.68
CA THR A 183 -12.56 -0.01 2.32
C THR A 183 -12.04 -1.31 1.70
N VAL A 184 -11.30 -2.14 2.43
CA VAL A 184 -10.86 -3.46 1.93
C VAL A 184 -12.04 -4.38 1.63
N ASN A 185 -13.07 -4.38 2.48
CA ASN A 185 -14.28 -5.18 2.21
C ASN A 185 -15.05 -4.68 0.99
N ASP A 186 -15.15 -3.37 0.82
CA ASP A 186 -15.80 -2.73 -0.31
C ASP A 186 -15.03 -2.96 -1.63
N LEU A 187 -13.69 -2.92 -1.60
CA LEU A 187 -12.84 -3.27 -2.76
C LEU A 187 -12.93 -4.76 -3.10
N ASP A 188 -13.03 -5.63 -2.10
CA ASP A 188 -13.18 -7.07 -2.29
C ASP A 188 -14.56 -7.44 -2.87
N SER A 189 -15.65 -6.75 -2.46
CA SER A 189 -16.99 -6.99 -3.03
C SER A 189 -17.11 -6.53 -4.48
N GLU A 190 -16.32 -5.54 -4.89
CA GLU A 190 -16.28 -5.02 -6.26
C GLU A 190 -15.22 -5.73 -7.13
N ASP A 191 -14.60 -6.81 -6.64
CA ASP A 191 -13.50 -7.55 -7.30
C ASP A 191 -12.26 -6.68 -7.63
N MET A 192 -12.05 -5.58 -6.92
CA MET A 192 -10.97 -4.61 -7.15
C MET A 192 -9.79 -4.72 -6.18
N LEU A 193 -9.88 -5.57 -5.15
CA LEU A 193 -8.78 -5.76 -4.19
C LEU A 193 -7.53 -6.38 -4.83
N ASP A 194 -7.70 -7.28 -5.80
CA ASP A 194 -6.59 -7.84 -6.59
C ASP A 194 -5.90 -6.77 -7.46
N ALA A 195 -6.70 -5.91 -8.09
CA ALA A 195 -6.22 -4.80 -8.91
C ALA A 195 -5.41 -3.80 -8.06
N LEU A 196 -5.87 -3.47 -6.85
CA LEU A 196 -5.12 -2.59 -5.94
C LEU A 196 -3.70 -3.11 -5.68
N VAL A 197 -3.56 -4.41 -5.40
CA VAL A 197 -2.26 -5.00 -5.04
C VAL A 197 -1.38 -5.28 -6.27
N SER A 198 -1.98 -5.53 -7.43
CA SER A 198 -1.26 -5.90 -8.66
C SER A 198 -0.91 -4.71 -9.55
N ARG A 199 -1.69 -3.61 -9.48
CA ARG A 199 -1.51 -2.45 -10.37
C ARG A 199 -0.85 -1.25 -9.70
N VAL A 200 -0.78 -1.21 -8.37
CA VAL A 200 0.22 -0.37 -7.69
C VAL A 200 1.53 -1.15 -7.77
N ASP A 201 2.20 -1.00 -8.90
CA ASP A 201 3.29 -1.85 -9.33
C ASP A 201 4.68 -1.22 -9.24
N GLY A 202 4.75 0.11 -9.07
CA GLY A 202 5.99 0.81 -8.76
C GLY A 202 6.62 0.24 -7.48
N SER A 203 7.84 -0.28 -7.56
CA SER A 203 8.48 -1.04 -6.46
C SER A 203 8.45 -0.33 -5.11
N GLU A 204 8.74 0.98 -5.08
CA GLU A 204 8.64 1.80 -3.87
C GLU A 204 7.19 2.04 -3.39
N ASN A 205 6.25 2.19 -4.30
CA ASN A 205 4.86 2.48 -3.97
C ASN A 205 4.11 1.22 -3.53
N ARG A 206 4.43 0.08 -4.14
CA ARG A 206 3.92 -1.23 -3.76
C ARG A 206 4.32 -1.58 -2.32
N ILE A 207 5.60 -1.41 -1.95
CA ILE A 207 6.03 -1.67 -0.57
C ILE A 207 5.38 -0.70 0.44
N LYS A 208 5.20 0.58 0.07
CA LYS A 208 4.45 1.56 0.88
C LYS A 208 3.02 1.11 1.10
N LEU A 209 2.31 0.72 0.03
CA LEU A 209 0.92 0.24 0.09
C LEU A 209 0.82 -0.96 1.04
N ILE A 210 1.66 -1.97 0.84
CA ILE A 210 1.64 -3.22 1.59
C ILE A 210 1.88 -2.99 3.09
N GLN A 211 2.93 -2.28 3.45
CA GLN A 211 3.25 -2.02 4.85
C GLN A 211 2.20 -1.14 5.53
N MET A 212 1.77 -0.08 4.85
CA MET A 212 0.75 0.82 5.37
C MET A 212 -0.57 0.08 5.57
N SER A 213 -1.04 -0.65 4.57
CA SER A 213 -2.29 -1.42 4.65
C SER A 213 -2.28 -2.42 5.80
N GLY A 214 -1.17 -3.16 6.00
CA GLY A 214 -1.02 -4.02 7.17
C GLY A 214 -1.21 -3.25 8.48
N ALA A 215 -0.57 -2.10 8.65
CA ALA A 215 -0.69 -1.29 9.86
C ALA A 215 -2.07 -0.62 10.05
N LYS A 216 -2.81 -0.35 8.97
CA LYS A 216 -4.14 0.29 9.04
C LYS A 216 -5.24 -0.67 9.44
N LEU A 217 -5.16 -1.92 9.01
CA LEU A 217 -6.18 -2.92 9.29
C LEU A 217 -6.31 -3.19 10.78
N THR A 218 -7.53 -3.44 11.23
CA THR A 218 -7.85 -3.70 12.64
C THR A 218 -8.53 -5.04 12.85
N THR A 219 -9.06 -5.63 11.78
CA THR A 219 -9.82 -6.89 11.82
C THR A 219 -9.08 -8.01 11.11
N ARG A 220 -9.25 -9.24 11.63
CA ARG A 220 -8.66 -10.44 11.02
C ARG A 220 -9.28 -10.75 9.65
N ALA A 221 -10.57 -10.50 9.47
CA ALA A 221 -11.27 -10.76 8.22
C ALA A 221 -10.74 -9.93 7.05
N ALA A 222 -10.56 -8.61 7.24
CA ALA A 222 -9.98 -7.76 6.20
C ALA A 222 -8.49 -8.08 5.95
N PHE A 223 -7.75 -8.43 7.01
CA PHE A 223 -6.37 -8.92 6.89
C PHE A 223 -6.26 -10.15 5.99
N ASP A 224 -7.08 -11.19 6.23
CA ASP A 224 -7.00 -12.44 5.47
C ASP A 224 -7.36 -12.23 3.99
N LYS A 225 -8.33 -11.34 3.68
CA LYS A 225 -8.67 -10.95 2.30
C LYS A 225 -7.49 -10.33 1.56
N MET A 226 -6.86 -9.33 2.16
CA MET A 226 -5.75 -8.63 1.54
C MET A 226 -4.50 -9.51 1.44
N LEU A 227 -4.19 -10.30 2.48
CA LEU A 227 -3.09 -11.27 2.45
C LEU A 227 -3.27 -12.30 1.34
N LYS A 228 -4.51 -12.77 1.10
CA LYS A 228 -4.82 -13.68 -0.02
C LYS A 228 -4.44 -13.05 -1.36
N GLN A 229 -4.84 -11.79 -1.62
CA GLN A 229 -4.52 -11.13 -2.88
C GLN A 229 -3.02 -10.87 -3.05
N ILE A 230 -2.32 -10.49 -1.97
CA ILE A 230 -0.86 -10.34 -1.99
C ILE A 230 -0.16 -11.66 -2.36
N LYS A 231 -0.58 -12.78 -1.75
CA LYS A 231 0.00 -14.09 -2.08
C LYS A 231 -0.28 -14.51 -3.52
N LEU A 232 -1.50 -14.26 -4.02
CA LEU A 232 -1.85 -14.57 -5.41
C LEU A 232 -1.06 -13.72 -6.41
N MET A 233 -0.89 -12.42 -6.12
CA MET A 233 -0.04 -11.53 -6.91
C MET A 233 1.40 -12.04 -6.97
N MET A 234 2.01 -12.37 -5.82
CA MET A 234 3.38 -12.89 -5.80
C MET A 234 3.55 -14.18 -6.61
N LEU A 235 2.56 -15.08 -6.55
CA LEU A 235 2.56 -16.31 -7.34
C LEU A 235 2.51 -16.03 -8.85
N ARG A 236 1.75 -15.02 -9.29
CA ARG A 236 1.66 -14.62 -10.70
C ARG A 236 2.94 -13.95 -11.20
N GLU A 237 3.55 -13.10 -10.37
CA GLU A 237 4.74 -12.32 -10.75
C GLU A 237 6.05 -13.09 -10.59
N GLY A 238 6.04 -14.28 -9.96
CA GLY A 238 7.26 -15.05 -9.71
C GLY A 238 8.23 -14.36 -8.75
N GLU A 239 7.71 -13.42 -7.95
CA GLU A 239 8.46 -12.59 -7.02
C GLU A 239 9.04 -13.42 -5.89
N MET A 240 10.36 -13.61 -5.92
CA MET A 240 11.15 -14.29 -4.89
C MET A 240 12.26 -13.34 -4.44
N PHE A 241 11.90 -12.34 -3.63
CA PHE A 241 12.81 -11.28 -3.18
C PHE A 241 13.88 -11.80 -2.20
N MET A 242 15.06 -11.17 -2.20
CA MET A 242 16.03 -11.28 -1.10
C MET A 242 15.59 -10.37 0.06
N GLY A 243 15.07 -10.96 1.13
CA GLY A 243 14.54 -10.24 2.30
C GLY A 243 13.13 -10.72 2.66
N PHE A 244 12.38 -9.91 3.42
CA PHE A 244 10.97 -10.20 3.66
C PHE A 244 10.19 -10.04 2.36
N ASN A 245 9.46 -11.07 1.99
CA ASN A 245 8.56 -10.97 0.85
C ASN A 245 7.35 -10.06 1.18
N TYR A 246 6.54 -9.73 0.18
CA TYR A 246 5.39 -8.85 0.37
C TYR A 246 4.38 -9.37 1.41
N ALA A 247 4.13 -10.68 1.45
CA ALA A 247 3.24 -11.29 2.44
C ALA A 247 3.80 -11.16 3.88
N GLN A 248 5.11 -11.30 4.06
CA GLN A 248 5.78 -11.10 5.35
C GLN A 248 5.75 -9.64 5.77
N ASN A 249 6.06 -8.70 4.86
CA ASN A 249 5.97 -7.26 5.14
C ASN A 249 4.57 -6.86 5.59
N PHE A 250 3.53 -7.35 4.90
CA PHE A 250 2.13 -7.11 5.27
C PHE A 250 1.80 -7.69 6.65
N THR A 251 2.18 -8.95 6.89
CA THR A 251 1.89 -9.67 8.14
C THR A 251 2.56 -8.99 9.33
N PHE A 252 3.85 -8.67 9.23
CA PHE A 252 4.57 -8.00 10.31
C PHE A 252 4.03 -6.60 10.57
N SER A 253 3.66 -5.86 9.52
CA SER A 253 3.05 -4.54 9.68
C SER A 253 1.75 -4.58 10.48
N PHE A 254 0.91 -5.58 10.20
CA PHE A 254 -0.33 -5.79 10.94
C PHE A 254 -0.06 -6.21 12.39
N GLU A 255 0.71 -7.27 12.61
CA GLU A 255 0.93 -7.82 13.95
C GLU A 255 1.66 -6.84 14.87
N ILE A 256 2.72 -6.18 14.39
CA ILE A 256 3.46 -5.19 15.17
C ILE A 256 2.52 -4.06 15.60
N HIS A 257 1.68 -3.56 14.68
CA HIS A 257 0.80 -2.45 14.99
C HIS A 257 -0.31 -2.84 15.96
N GLN A 258 -0.88 -4.05 15.82
CA GLN A 258 -1.85 -4.59 16.78
C GLN A 258 -1.24 -4.77 18.17
N SER A 259 -0.02 -5.33 18.24
CA SER A 259 0.74 -5.49 19.48
C SER A 259 1.06 -4.14 20.12
N MET A 260 1.57 -3.16 19.36
CA MET A 260 1.88 -1.82 19.87
C MET A 260 0.63 -1.10 20.40
N ARG A 261 -0.52 -1.22 19.72
CA ARG A 261 -1.79 -0.69 20.24
C ARG A 261 -2.17 -1.34 21.57
N ALA A 262 -2.05 -2.66 21.68
CA ALA A 262 -2.33 -3.39 22.92
C ALA A 262 -1.41 -2.98 24.09
N LEU A 263 -0.18 -2.54 23.80
CA LEU A 263 0.77 -2.04 24.79
C LEU A 263 0.49 -0.59 25.25
N GLY A 264 -0.48 0.09 24.62
CA GLY A 264 -0.88 1.47 24.93
C GLY A 264 -0.51 2.50 23.86
N GLY A 265 -0.09 2.06 22.67
CA GLY A 265 0.29 2.91 21.55
C GLY A 265 1.70 3.48 21.66
N LEU A 266 2.16 4.11 20.57
CA LEU A 266 3.46 4.75 20.48
C LEU A 266 3.35 6.27 20.65
N GLY A 267 4.24 6.84 21.46
CA GLY A 267 4.51 8.26 21.43
C GLY A 267 5.30 8.63 20.17
N THR A 268 5.06 9.83 19.64
CA THR A 268 5.83 10.41 18.54
C THR A 268 6.63 11.60 19.06
N SER A 269 7.65 11.32 19.90
CA SER A 269 8.56 12.36 20.35
C SER A 269 9.30 12.96 19.14
N THR A 270 9.53 14.28 19.14
CA THR A 270 10.29 14.93 18.06
C THR A 270 11.74 14.41 18.05
N PRO A 271 12.22 13.82 16.95
CA PRO A 271 13.59 13.35 16.86
C PRO A 271 14.60 14.50 16.89
N VAL A 272 15.80 14.23 17.38
CA VAL A 272 16.92 15.19 17.27
C VAL A 272 17.51 15.15 15.87
N ASP A 273 18.02 16.28 15.38
CA ASP A 273 18.82 16.33 14.16
C ASP A 273 20.21 15.71 14.41
N PRO A 274 20.54 14.54 13.82
CA PRO A 274 21.81 13.88 14.06
C PRO A 274 23.01 14.69 13.55
N LYS A 275 22.82 15.62 12.60
CA LYS A 275 23.91 16.47 12.09
C LYS A 275 24.54 17.34 13.18
N ARG A 276 23.77 17.71 14.21
CA ARG A 276 24.26 18.46 15.38
C ARG A 276 25.33 17.72 16.17
N TYR A 277 25.38 16.40 16.03
CA TYR A 277 26.24 15.51 16.81
C TYR A 277 27.27 14.78 15.96
N LYS A 278 27.45 15.16 14.68
CA LYS A 278 28.38 14.50 13.75
C LYS A 278 29.80 14.31 14.31
N ARG A 279 30.27 15.25 15.14
CA ARG A 279 31.60 15.19 15.78
C ARG A 279 31.74 14.12 16.86
N LEU A 280 30.63 13.51 17.30
CA LEU A 280 30.63 12.43 18.28
C LEU A 280 30.68 11.05 17.64
N VAL A 281 30.43 10.97 16.33
CA VAL A 281 30.40 9.72 15.56
C VAL A 281 31.79 9.46 15.02
N GLY A 282 32.34 8.29 15.33
CA GLY A 282 33.66 7.86 14.84
C GLY A 282 33.69 7.56 13.33
N ALA A 283 34.89 7.28 12.82
CA ALA A 283 35.08 6.66 11.51
C ALA A 283 34.49 5.23 11.46
N ALA A 284 34.51 4.59 10.29
CA ALA A 284 33.76 3.36 10.04
C ALA A 284 34.19 2.15 10.88
N ASP A 285 35.43 2.13 11.35
CA ASP A 285 36.06 1.13 12.24
C ASP A 285 36.27 1.65 13.67
N GLU A 286 35.78 2.84 13.99
CA GLU A 286 35.97 3.46 15.31
C GLU A 286 34.75 3.24 16.23
N PRO A 287 34.94 3.37 17.56
CA PRO A 287 33.87 3.32 18.55
C PRO A 287 32.72 4.30 18.26
N PHE A 288 31.49 3.92 18.63
CA PHE A 288 30.29 4.75 18.47
C PHE A 288 30.10 5.24 17.03
N SER A 289 30.24 4.33 16.06
CA SER A 289 30.01 4.59 14.63
C SER A 289 28.98 3.65 13.98
N GLY A 290 28.49 2.65 14.71
CA GLY A 290 27.45 1.74 14.26
C GLY A 290 26.05 2.38 14.12
N VAL A 291 25.04 1.55 13.94
CA VAL A 291 23.63 1.92 13.70
C VAL A 291 23.05 2.78 14.83
N GLY A 292 23.48 2.56 16.07
CA GLY A 292 23.08 3.36 17.22
C GLY A 292 23.51 4.82 17.10
N ALA A 293 24.72 5.07 16.61
CA ALA A 293 25.24 6.43 16.43
C ALA A 293 24.73 7.06 15.12
N THR A 294 24.73 6.31 14.03
CA THR A 294 24.55 6.84 12.67
C THR A 294 23.11 6.79 12.16
N GLY A 295 22.29 5.88 12.69
CA GLY A 295 20.98 5.56 12.12
C GLY A 295 21.05 4.83 10.77
N VAL A 296 22.24 4.41 10.32
CA VAL A 296 22.41 3.69 9.05
C VAL A 296 22.09 2.21 9.26
N ASN A 297 21.16 1.68 8.46
CA ASN A 297 20.77 0.27 8.54
C ASN A 297 21.92 -0.64 8.07
N ALA A 298 22.26 -1.66 8.85
CA ALA A 298 23.28 -2.65 8.52
C ALA A 298 23.04 -3.31 7.14
N GLN A 299 21.79 -3.49 6.73
CA GLN A 299 21.44 -4.05 5.41
C GLN A 299 21.89 -3.18 4.23
N SER A 300 22.11 -1.88 4.45
CA SER A 300 22.62 -0.97 3.44
C SER A 300 24.15 -0.94 3.35
N LEU A 301 24.83 -1.66 4.23
CA LEU A 301 26.28 -1.68 4.32
C LEU A 301 26.84 -2.79 3.43
N GLY A 302 27.96 -2.49 2.79
CA GLY A 302 28.71 -3.43 1.97
C GLY A 302 30.12 -3.63 2.51
N ILE A 303 30.60 -4.86 2.41
CA ILE A 303 32.01 -5.21 2.63
C ILE A 303 32.66 -5.40 1.25
N GLY A 304 33.82 -4.76 1.04
CA GLY A 304 34.58 -4.90 -0.20
C GLY A 304 34.96 -6.36 -0.46
N VAL A 305 35.00 -6.77 -1.74
CA VAL A 305 35.25 -8.18 -2.13
C VAL A 305 36.56 -8.72 -1.55
N ILE A 306 37.62 -7.91 -1.53
CA ILE A 306 38.92 -8.27 -0.95
C ILE A 306 38.79 -8.51 0.55
N ASP A 307 38.09 -7.62 1.27
CA ASP A 307 37.90 -7.75 2.71
C ASP A 307 37.03 -8.97 3.04
N LYS A 308 35.98 -9.27 2.26
CA LYS A 308 35.20 -10.52 2.39
C LYS A 308 36.07 -11.76 2.25
N TYR A 309 36.95 -11.80 1.26
CA TYR A 309 37.88 -12.90 1.06
C TYR A 309 38.84 -13.08 2.24
N LYS A 310 39.35 -11.98 2.79
CA LYS A 310 40.24 -12.01 3.96
C LYS A 310 39.51 -12.46 5.23
N LEU A 311 38.29 -11.97 5.46
CA LEU A 311 37.42 -12.44 6.54
C LEU A 311 37.06 -13.93 6.41
N ALA A 312 36.92 -14.46 5.19
CA ALA A 312 36.70 -15.90 5.02
C ALA A 312 37.94 -16.76 5.33
N ARG A 313 39.12 -16.15 5.43
CA ARG A 313 40.42 -16.83 5.56
C ARG A 313 40.95 -16.88 7.00
N GLY A 314 40.27 -16.30 7.97
CA GLY A 314 40.66 -16.39 9.38
C GLY A 314 41.52 -15.23 9.89
N GLU A 315 41.36 -14.91 11.17
CA GLU A 315 42.12 -13.90 11.91
C GLU A 315 43.61 -14.22 11.92
N GLU A 316 43.96 -15.49 12.07
CA GLU A 316 45.35 -15.97 12.04
C GLU A 316 46.09 -15.51 10.77
N LYS A 317 45.39 -15.47 9.62
CA LYS A 317 45.98 -15.10 8.35
C LYS A 317 45.91 -13.60 8.07
N TYR A 318 44.87 -12.92 8.56
CA TYR A 318 44.62 -11.50 8.28
C TYR A 318 44.17 -10.75 9.54
N PRO A 319 45.02 -10.62 10.57
CA PRO A 319 44.62 -10.09 11.88
C PRO A 319 44.16 -8.64 11.83
N GLU A 320 44.83 -7.77 11.06
CA GLU A 320 44.45 -6.36 10.89
C GLU A 320 43.07 -6.21 10.24
N ASN A 321 42.76 -7.07 9.28
CA ASN A 321 41.47 -7.07 8.62
C ASN A 321 40.38 -7.57 9.56
N TYR A 322 40.66 -8.56 10.41
CA TYR A 322 39.71 -9.00 11.42
C TYR A 322 39.43 -7.89 12.44
N ALA A 323 40.48 -7.27 13.00
CA ALA A 323 40.34 -6.16 13.94
C ALA A 323 39.48 -5.00 13.40
N LYS A 324 39.60 -4.69 12.09
CA LYS A 324 38.79 -3.66 11.40
C LYS A 324 37.27 -3.93 11.39
N TYR A 325 36.85 -5.19 11.52
CA TYR A 325 35.44 -5.64 11.47
C TYR A 325 34.99 -6.28 12.80
N SER A 326 35.76 -6.11 13.86
CA SER A 326 35.46 -6.58 15.23
C SER A 326 35.21 -5.40 16.16
N ASN A 327 34.78 -5.68 17.38
CA ASN A 327 34.63 -4.72 18.46
C ASN A 327 35.85 -3.78 18.55
N PRO A 328 35.65 -2.45 18.44
CA PRO A 328 36.74 -1.49 18.40
C PRO A 328 37.44 -1.27 19.75
N LEU A 329 36.88 -1.76 20.87
CA LEU A 329 37.43 -1.60 22.22
C LEU A 329 38.04 -2.90 22.79
N THR A 330 38.63 -3.74 21.92
CA THR A 330 39.20 -5.07 22.26
C THR A 330 40.67 -5.06 22.70
N GLY A 331 41.30 -3.88 22.80
CA GLY A 331 42.72 -3.71 23.20
C GLY A 331 42.92 -3.23 24.65
N PRO A 332 44.14 -2.79 25.02
CA PRO A 332 44.42 -2.21 26.35
C PRO A 332 43.56 -0.98 26.66
N THR A 333 43.01 -0.33 25.63
CA THR A 333 42.01 0.74 25.73
C THR A 333 40.59 0.16 25.67
N GLY A 334 40.17 -0.52 26.73
CA GLY A 334 38.80 -1.04 26.85
C GLY A 334 37.77 0.08 27.08
N LEU A 335 36.50 -0.31 27.28
CA LEU A 335 35.40 0.62 27.54
C LEU A 335 35.69 1.65 28.65
N SER A 336 36.41 1.24 29.69
CA SER A 336 36.81 2.14 30.80
C SER A 336 37.68 3.32 30.32
N ASP A 337 38.69 3.05 29.50
CA ASP A 337 39.61 4.09 29.01
C ASP A 337 38.97 4.95 27.93
N TYR A 338 38.16 4.35 27.07
CA TYR A 338 37.31 5.10 26.15
C TYR A 338 36.43 6.10 26.90
N LEU A 339 35.77 5.67 27.98
CA LEU A 339 34.95 6.55 28.80
C LEU A 339 35.78 7.66 29.45
N LYS A 340 37.00 7.39 29.95
CA LYS A 340 37.90 8.43 30.49
C LYS A 340 38.23 9.50 29.46
N GLY A 341 38.32 9.14 28.17
CA GLY A 341 38.51 10.08 27.06
C GLY A 341 37.31 10.98 26.75
N LEU A 342 36.12 10.67 27.29
CA LEU A 342 34.89 11.45 27.06
C LEU A 342 34.55 12.35 28.23
N SER A 343 34.31 13.63 27.95
CA SER A 343 33.72 14.57 28.91
C SER A 343 32.32 14.13 29.34
N PRO A 344 31.84 14.54 30.53
CA PRO A 344 30.47 14.26 30.97
C PRO A 344 29.40 14.71 29.97
N ARG A 345 29.66 15.80 29.23
CA ARG A 345 28.78 16.29 28.17
C ARG A 345 28.75 15.34 26.97
N GLN A 346 29.91 14.91 26.46
CA GLN A 346 29.97 13.95 25.36
C GLN A 346 29.27 12.64 25.70
N ARG A 347 29.45 12.13 26.93
CA ARG A 347 28.75 10.91 27.38
C ARG A 347 27.23 11.06 27.36
N ARG A 348 26.71 12.21 27.76
CA ARG A 348 25.26 12.52 27.68
C ARG A 348 24.80 12.72 26.23
N ASP A 349 25.58 13.44 25.43
CA ASP A 349 25.22 13.71 24.05
C ASP A 349 25.20 12.42 23.21
N GLN A 350 26.08 11.44 23.49
CA GLN A 350 25.99 10.10 22.90
C GLN A 350 24.66 9.39 23.25
N ALA A 351 24.21 9.47 24.50
CA ALA A 351 22.92 8.91 24.90
C ALA A 351 21.75 9.62 24.17
N VAL A 352 21.84 10.93 23.96
CA VAL A 352 20.86 11.71 23.20
C VAL A 352 20.84 11.28 21.73
N VAL A 353 22.01 11.17 21.09
CA VAL A 353 22.14 10.67 19.71
C VAL A 353 21.53 9.28 19.60
N LEU A 354 21.90 8.37 20.50
CA LEU A 354 21.38 7.01 20.46
C LEU A 354 19.86 6.98 20.61
N MET A 355 19.30 7.63 21.64
CA MET A 355 17.90 7.40 22.02
C MET A 355 16.90 8.32 21.35
N LYS A 356 17.31 9.53 20.93
CA LYS A 356 16.39 10.52 20.32
C LYS A 356 16.41 10.54 18.80
N GLN A 357 17.16 9.64 18.16
CA GLN A 357 16.98 9.36 16.73
C GLN A 357 15.76 8.47 16.49
N PRO A 358 15.17 8.52 15.28
CA PRO A 358 14.14 7.57 14.88
C PRO A 358 14.64 6.13 14.95
N VAL A 359 13.71 5.19 15.10
CA VAL A 359 14.02 3.77 14.93
C VAL A 359 14.53 3.49 13.51
N VAL A 360 15.49 2.57 13.40
CA VAL A 360 15.92 2.03 12.12
C VAL A 360 15.11 0.77 11.89
N THR A 361 14.36 0.70 10.79
CA THR A 361 13.38 -0.36 10.57
C THR A 361 13.28 -0.71 9.09
N ASN A 362 13.02 -1.98 8.81
CA ASN A 362 12.67 -2.47 7.47
C ASN A 362 11.19 -2.27 7.13
N LEU A 363 10.40 -1.76 8.09
CA LEU A 363 8.97 -1.54 8.00
C LEU A 363 8.60 -0.05 8.17
N PRO A 364 9.27 0.89 7.47
CA PRO A 364 9.12 2.32 7.75
C PRO A 364 7.70 2.84 7.50
N HIS A 365 6.96 2.22 6.57
CA HIS A 365 5.62 2.66 6.20
C HIS A 365 4.51 2.07 7.08
N SER A 366 4.86 1.17 7.99
CA SER A 366 3.94 0.65 9.02
C SER A 366 3.70 1.66 10.15
N TYR A 367 4.54 2.69 10.27
CA TYR A 367 4.42 3.75 11.28
C TYR A 367 3.63 4.93 10.72
N LEU A 368 2.30 4.85 10.83
CA LEU A 368 1.34 5.77 10.18
C LEU A 368 1.53 7.26 10.57
N ASN A 369 2.02 7.50 11.78
CA ASN A 369 2.23 8.84 12.36
C ASN A 369 3.70 9.28 12.33
N GLY A 370 4.54 8.64 11.52
CA GLY A 370 5.97 8.84 11.49
C GLY A 370 6.72 7.91 12.44
N LEU A 371 8.03 7.78 12.22
CA LEU A 371 8.87 6.88 12.99
C LEU A 371 9.03 7.38 14.44
N PRO A 372 8.78 6.51 15.45
CA PRO A 372 9.02 6.85 16.85
C PRO A 372 10.52 7.00 17.09
N THR A 373 10.88 7.73 18.14
CA THR A 373 12.26 7.69 18.63
C THR A 373 12.54 6.35 19.30
N ARG A 374 13.81 5.96 19.36
CA ARG A 374 14.21 4.75 20.11
C ARG A 374 13.86 4.87 21.61
N ALA A 375 13.83 6.10 22.15
CA ALA A 375 13.35 6.38 23.50
C ALA A 375 11.87 6.05 23.69
N ASP A 376 11.03 6.31 22.69
CA ASP A 376 9.60 5.97 22.74
C ASP A 376 9.43 4.44 22.79
N ILE A 377 10.20 3.70 21.98
CA ILE A 377 10.22 2.23 22.04
C ILE A 377 10.74 1.72 23.38
N ALA A 378 11.84 2.27 23.90
CA ALA A 378 12.40 1.85 25.18
C ALA A 378 11.43 2.08 26.36
N LYS A 379 10.64 3.16 26.31
CA LYS A 379 9.56 3.40 27.29
C LYS A 379 8.46 2.34 27.19
N LEU A 380 8.04 2.00 25.98
CA LEU A 380 7.02 0.99 25.75
C LEU A 380 7.50 -0.40 26.23
N ALA A 381 8.73 -0.77 25.87
CA ALA A 381 9.38 -2.01 26.31
C ALA A 381 9.56 -2.04 27.84
N GLY A 382 10.02 -0.93 28.43
CA GLY A 382 10.18 -0.80 29.88
C GLY A 382 8.86 -1.04 30.62
N LYS A 383 7.77 -0.42 30.17
CA LYS A 383 6.42 -0.65 30.71
C LYS A 383 6.00 -2.12 30.58
N LYS A 384 6.24 -2.75 29.43
CA LYS A 384 5.83 -4.13 29.17
C LYS A 384 6.63 -5.15 30.01
N HIS A 385 7.91 -4.91 30.21
CA HIS A 385 8.81 -5.86 30.87
C HIS A 385 9.16 -5.48 32.31
N ASN A 386 8.49 -4.48 32.88
CA ASN A 386 8.76 -3.96 34.22
C ASN A 386 10.24 -3.55 34.40
N LEU A 387 10.77 -2.83 33.42
CA LEU A 387 12.14 -2.31 33.40
C LEU A 387 12.13 -0.78 33.33
N GLU A 388 13.09 -0.16 34.00
CA GLU A 388 13.33 1.27 33.85
C GLU A 388 13.87 1.57 32.42
N PRO A 389 13.27 2.47 31.63
CA PRO A 389 13.75 2.78 30.29
C PRO A 389 15.20 3.26 30.25
N ALA A 390 15.67 3.91 31.32
CA ALA A 390 17.07 4.31 31.45
C ALA A 390 18.03 3.10 31.56
N LEU A 391 17.59 1.99 32.13
CA LEU A 391 18.37 0.75 32.19
C LEU A 391 18.54 0.15 30.79
N ILE A 392 17.45 0.06 30.03
CA ILE A 392 17.46 -0.39 28.63
C ILE A 392 18.40 0.49 27.79
N ALA A 393 18.27 1.81 27.92
CA ALA A 393 19.14 2.76 27.23
C ALA A 393 20.61 2.62 27.65
N GLY A 394 20.88 2.33 28.93
CA GLY A 394 22.23 2.10 29.45
C GLY A 394 22.92 0.89 28.83
N PHE A 395 22.21 -0.24 28.73
CA PHE A 395 22.72 -1.45 28.06
C PHE A 395 23.00 -1.18 26.59
N ILE A 396 22.01 -0.67 25.84
CA ILE A 396 22.18 -0.36 24.41
C ILE A 396 23.34 0.63 24.21
N LEU A 397 23.50 1.63 25.07
CA LEU A 397 24.59 2.60 24.95
C LEU A 397 25.97 1.99 25.22
N ALA A 398 26.07 0.98 26.09
CA ALA A 398 27.32 0.27 26.30
C ALA A 398 27.71 -0.51 25.03
N GLU A 399 26.77 -1.30 24.49
CA GLU A 399 26.98 -2.05 23.24
C GLU A 399 27.34 -1.10 22.08
N GLN A 400 26.57 -0.03 21.89
CA GLN A 400 26.77 0.88 20.77
C GLN A 400 28.03 1.75 20.90
N ARG A 401 28.66 1.84 22.08
CA ARG A 401 29.99 2.47 22.21
C ARG A 401 31.08 1.55 21.71
N ASP A 402 30.94 0.25 21.95
CA ASP A 402 31.83 -0.80 21.44
C ASP A 402 31.33 -1.35 20.09
N GLN A 403 30.63 -0.53 19.30
CA GLN A 403 30.15 -0.91 17.97
C GLN A 403 30.72 0.01 16.90
N SER A 404 31.19 -0.59 15.80
CA SER A 404 31.56 0.13 14.58
C SER A 404 30.61 -0.11 13.40
N LYS A 405 30.65 0.77 12.39
CA LYS A 405 29.91 0.57 11.13
C LYS A 405 30.39 -0.67 10.37
N ASN A 406 31.69 -0.96 10.41
CA ASN A 406 32.26 -2.14 9.77
C ASN A 406 31.77 -3.42 10.45
N GLU A 407 31.77 -3.42 11.78
CA GLU A 407 31.23 -4.53 12.58
C GLU A 407 29.76 -4.80 12.27
N ASP A 408 28.89 -3.78 12.24
CA ASP A 408 27.48 -3.95 11.80
C ASP A 408 27.36 -4.67 10.45
N ALA A 409 28.24 -4.32 9.50
CA ALA A 409 28.26 -4.92 8.17
C ALA A 409 28.73 -6.39 8.21
N ALA A 410 29.73 -6.69 9.03
CA ALA A 410 30.30 -8.03 9.17
C ALA A 410 29.37 -8.98 9.93
N GLU A 411 28.75 -8.50 11.00
CA GLU A 411 27.79 -9.24 11.82
C GLU A 411 26.58 -9.67 11.00
N LEU A 412 25.98 -8.73 10.26
CA LEU A 412 24.84 -9.04 9.40
C LEU A 412 25.23 -9.95 8.23
N LEU A 413 26.38 -9.69 7.58
CA LEU A 413 26.87 -10.56 6.51
C LEU A 413 27.13 -11.98 7.01
N GLY A 414 27.69 -12.12 8.21
CA GLY A 414 27.95 -13.40 8.86
C GLY A 414 26.67 -14.21 9.09
N ALA A 415 25.62 -13.57 9.63
CA ALA A 415 24.32 -14.18 9.84
C ALA A 415 23.63 -14.60 8.52
N LEU A 416 23.66 -13.73 7.51
CA LEU A 416 22.99 -14.02 6.23
C LEU A 416 23.78 -14.98 5.32
N SER A 417 25.03 -15.28 5.67
CA SER A 417 25.90 -16.18 4.90
C SER A 417 25.31 -17.60 4.79
N ILE A 418 25.88 -18.40 3.89
CA ILE A 418 25.53 -19.83 3.77
C ILE A 418 25.84 -20.63 5.05
N MET A 419 26.68 -20.09 5.94
CA MET A 419 27.05 -20.72 7.20
C MET A 419 26.10 -20.35 8.35
N GLU A 420 25.16 -19.42 8.13
CA GLU A 420 24.17 -18.99 9.14
C GLU A 420 24.84 -18.65 10.48
N GLY A 421 25.81 -17.74 10.42
CA GLY A 421 26.63 -17.38 11.58
C GLY A 421 25.78 -16.91 12.75
N ASN A 422 26.08 -17.39 13.95
CA ASN A 422 25.42 -16.96 15.18
C ASN A 422 26.05 -15.64 15.70
N THR A 423 25.95 -14.59 14.89
CA THR A 423 26.47 -13.26 15.23
C THR A 423 25.50 -12.53 16.17
N SER A 424 26.04 -11.59 16.94
CA SER A 424 25.28 -10.58 17.67
C SER A 424 24.89 -9.48 16.68
N ILE A 425 23.66 -8.96 16.75
CA ILE A 425 23.17 -8.02 15.74
C ILE A 425 22.45 -6.83 16.39
N GLY A 426 22.78 -5.65 15.87
CA GLY A 426 21.98 -4.44 16.04
C GLY A 426 22.13 -3.79 17.42
N LEU A 427 21.13 -2.99 17.80
CA LEU A 427 21.25 -2.04 18.92
C LEU A 427 21.70 -2.68 20.24
N GLY A 428 21.14 -3.85 20.59
CA GLY A 428 21.44 -4.54 21.84
C GLY A 428 22.38 -5.74 21.69
N GLN A 429 23.07 -5.86 20.54
CA GLN A 429 23.98 -6.97 20.27
C GLN A 429 23.42 -8.35 20.60
N VAL A 430 22.20 -8.62 20.10
CA VAL A 430 21.47 -9.85 20.40
C VAL A 430 21.91 -10.96 19.45
N LEU A 431 22.39 -12.08 20.01
CA LEU A 431 22.72 -13.28 19.25
C LEU A 431 21.49 -13.84 18.53
N VAL A 432 21.61 -14.21 17.25
CA VAL A 432 20.52 -14.85 16.47
C VAL A 432 19.93 -16.07 17.19
N SER A 433 20.78 -16.93 17.75
CA SER A 433 20.31 -18.10 18.51
C SER A 433 19.58 -17.74 19.79
N THR A 434 20.00 -16.70 20.51
CA THR A 434 19.32 -16.22 21.72
C THR A 434 17.95 -15.65 21.36
N ALA A 435 17.85 -14.86 20.28
CA ALA A 435 16.57 -14.34 19.79
C ALA A 435 15.55 -15.45 19.54
N ARG A 436 16.00 -16.55 18.92
CA ARG A 436 15.15 -17.72 18.63
C ARG A 436 14.83 -18.54 19.87
N LYS A 437 15.84 -18.91 20.67
CA LYS A 437 15.67 -19.76 21.86
C LYS A 437 14.81 -19.11 22.94
N SER A 438 14.90 -17.78 23.07
CA SER A 438 14.16 -17.01 24.07
C SER A 438 12.92 -16.32 23.50
N GLU A 439 12.58 -16.58 22.24
CA GLU A 439 11.36 -16.07 21.58
C GLU A 439 11.22 -14.54 21.71
N LEU A 440 12.30 -13.80 21.48
CA LEU A 440 12.38 -12.37 21.82
C LEU A 440 11.40 -11.46 21.04
N PHE A 441 10.74 -11.99 20.00
CA PHE A 441 9.71 -11.28 19.23
C PHE A 441 8.27 -11.60 19.64
N ARG A 442 8.03 -12.48 20.62
CA ARG A 442 6.69 -12.98 20.99
C ARG A 442 5.69 -11.90 21.45
N ASP A 443 6.18 -10.75 21.90
CA ASP A 443 5.35 -9.63 22.32
C ASP A 443 5.01 -8.66 21.17
N LEU A 444 5.59 -8.89 19.98
CA LEU A 444 5.34 -8.10 18.76
C LEU A 444 4.66 -8.93 17.67
N LEU A 445 5.05 -10.19 17.53
CA LEU A 445 4.58 -11.13 16.51
C LEU A 445 3.75 -12.25 17.14
N TRP A 446 2.79 -12.79 16.40
CA TRP A 446 1.93 -13.87 16.83
C TRP A 446 2.61 -15.24 16.74
N PRO A 447 2.17 -16.25 17.52
CA PRO A 447 2.79 -17.58 17.56
C PRO A 447 3.05 -18.24 16.21
N ALA A 448 2.08 -18.19 15.31
CA ALA A 448 2.23 -18.76 13.97
C ALA A 448 3.31 -18.05 13.15
N THR A 449 3.49 -16.75 13.37
CA THR A 449 4.40 -15.89 12.59
C THR A 449 5.82 -15.99 13.12
N TRP A 450 6.04 -15.81 14.42
CA TRP A 450 7.40 -15.93 14.97
C TRP A 450 7.91 -17.37 14.94
N GLY A 451 7.04 -18.37 15.09
CA GLY A 451 7.40 -19.80 14.99
C GLY A 451 7.81 -20.24 13.58
N ALA A 452 7.44 -19.46 12.54
CA ALA A 452 7.79 -19.72 11.15
C ALA A 452 9.01 -18.94 10.65
N LEU A 453 9.64 -18.11 11.50
CA LEU A 453 10.84 -17.36 11.11
C LEU A 453 12.01 -18.31 10.86
N SER A 454 12.70 -18.09 9.74
CA SER A 454 13.94 -18.77 9.43
C SER A 454 15.12 -18.08 10.14
N HIS A 455 16.34 -18.56 9.91
CA HIS A 455 17.54 -17.86 10.38
C HIS A 455 17.72 -16.48 9.70
N LYS A 456 17.30 -16.34 8.44
CA LYS A 456 17.64 -15.20 7.56
C LYS A 456 16.58 -14.11 7.54
#